data_AF-A0AAD5MKD1-F1
#
_entry.id   AF-A0AAD5MKD1-F1
#
_cell.length_a   1.000
_cell.length_b   1.000
_cell.length_c   1.000
_cell.angle_alpha   90.00
_cell.angle_beta   90.00
_cell.angle_gamma   90.00
#
_symmetry.space_group_name_H-M   'P 1'
#
loop_
_entity.id
_entity.type
_entity.pdbx_description
1 polymer ?
#
loop_
_entity_poly.entity_id
_entity_poly.type
_entity_poly.pdbx_seq_one_letter_code
_entity_poly.pdbx_strand_id
1 'polypeptide(L)'
;MLRYHGLRKKYDCGLEEIAKNISKLCRKDSNHNFNFVGSNNATLDLPRTFIDWDLSHYVSDNVKKFIEEWWYASVSGAPLAANLRPNICQFEDDPISSDFQMANAATTRVGCGYTICGSSNQRFLSFVCQYGEP
;
A
#
# COMPACT_ATOMS: atom_id res chain seq x y z
N MET A 1 29.90 -7.52 9.99
CA MET A 1 28.56 -7.29 10.58
C MET A 1 28.03 -5.97 10.02
N LEU A 2 27.35 -6.01 8.88
CA LEU A 2 26.73 -4.82 8.28
C LEU A 2 25.46 -4.50 9.07
N ARG A 3 25.48 -3.44 9.88
CA ARG A 3 24.26 -2.88 10.45
C ARG A 3 23.51 -2.20 9.31
N TYR A 4 22.48 -2.86 8.78
CA TYR A 4 21.43 -2.18 8.03
C TYR A 4 20.76 -1.19 9.00
N HIS A 5 21.22 0.05 9.02
CA HIS A 5 20.45 1.16 9.56
C HIS A 5 19.32 1.43 8.56
N GLY A 6 18.29 0.58 8.57
CA GLY A 6 17.07 0.82 7.81
C GLY A 6 16.55 2.21 8.21
N LEU A 7 16.54 3.14 7.26
CA LEU A 7 16.03 4.48 7.48
C LEU A 7 14.56 4.34 7.91
N ARG A 8 14.25 4.77 9.14
CA ARG A 8 12.88 4.80 9.63
C ARG A 8 12.10 5.81 8.77
N LYS A 9 11.15 5.33 7.97
CA LYS A 9 10.24 6.18 7.21
C LYS A 9 9.49 7.12 8.16
N LYS A 10 9.49 8.41 7.85
CA LYS A 10 8.73 9.44 8.56
C LYS A 10 7.32 9.52 7.98
N TYR A 11 6.35 9.73 8.85
CA TYR A 11 4.98 9.99 8.41
C TYR A 11 4.88 11.41 7.83
N ASP A 12 4.25 11.57 6.67
CA ASP A 12 4.10 12.84 5.95
C ASP A 12 2.62 13.12 5.69
N CYS A 13 2.09 14.18 6.30
CA CYS A 13 0.68 14.55 6.19
C CYS A 13 0.27 15.01 4.79
N GLY A 14 1.21 15.56 4.00
CA GLY A 14 0.95 15.92 2.61
C GLY A 14 0.76 14.68 1.74
N LEU A 15 1.58 13.64 1.97
CA LEU A 15 1.38 12.32 1.35
C LEU A 15 0.08 11.66 1.81
N GLU A 16 -0.31 11.81 3.08
CA GLU A 16 -1.63 11.35 3.57
C GLU A 16 -2.77 12.05 2.83
N GLU A 17 -2.70 13.36 2.65
CA GLU A 17 -3.75 14.10 1.96
C GLU A 17 -3.91 13.64 0.50
N ILE A 18 -2.78 13.43 -0.20
CA ILE A 18 -2.78 12.85 -1.54
C ILE A 18 -3.40 11.46 -1.54
N ALA A 19 -2.96 10.58 -0.63
CA ALA A 19 -3.50 9.22 -0.49
C ALA A 19 -5.01 9.25 -0.21
N LYS A 20 -5.46 10.15 0.66
CA LYS A 20 -6.87 10.35 1.00
C LYS A 20 -7.65 10.82 -0.23
N ASN A 21 -7.12 11.74 -1.02
CA ASN A 21 -7.77 12.21 -2.25
C ASN A 21 -7.88 11.11 -3.31
N ILE A 22 -6.86 10.26 -3.45
CA ILE A 22 -6.93 9.07 -4.33
C ILE A 22 -7.98 8.08 -3.82
N SER A 23 -8.02 7.79 -2.53
CA SER A 23 -9.01 6.87 -1.95
C SER A 23 -10.47 7.31 -2.20
N LYS A 24 -10.72 8.62 -2.28
CA LYS A 24 -12.05 9.19 -2.59
C LYS A 24 -12.49 8.94 -4.03
N LEU A 25 -11.58 8.58 -4.93
CA LEU A 25 -11.93 8.19 -6.30
C LEU A 25 -12.70 6.87 -6.35
N CYS A 26 -12.71 6.10 -5.25
CA CYS A 26 -13.52 4.90 -5.08
C CYS A 26 -13.38 3.89 -6.23
N ARG A 27 -12.14 3.70 -6.70
CA ARG A 27 -11.83 2.70 -7.71
C ARG A 27 -11.53 1.37 -7.04
N LYS A 28 -12.23 0.31 -7.46
CA LYS A 28 -11.86 -1.07 -7.17
C LYS A 28 -10.80 -1.52 -8.18
N ASP A 29 -9.66 -0.84 -8.17
CA ASP A 29 -8.57 -1.22 -9.07
C ASP A 29 -7.88 -2.45 -8.47
N SER A 30 -7.98 -3.58 -9.18
CA SER A 30 -7.19 -4.80 -8.95
C SER A 30 -5.73 -4.63 -9.35
N ASN A 31 -5.46 -3.59 -10.15
CA ASN A 31 -4.14 -3.32 -10.70
C ASN A 31 -3.53 -2.23 -9.84
N HIS A 32 -2.49 -2.61 -9.11
CA HIS A 32 -1.61 -1.66 -8.46
C HIS A 32 -1.20 -0.55 -9.44
N ASN A 33 -1.37 0.70 -9.04
CA ASN A 33 -1.04 1.84 -9.90
C ASN A 33 0.46 2.16 -9.81
N PHE A 34 1.25 1.54 -10.69
CA PHE A 34 2.69 1.80 -10.81
C PHE A 34 3.04 2.96 -11.74
N ASN A 35 2.05 3.68 -12.28
CA ASN A 35 2.32 4.90 -13.04
C ASN A 35 2.98 5.97 -12.17
N PHE A 36 2.92 5.79 -10.84
CA PHE A 36 3.69 6.53 -9.86
C PHE A 36 4.54 5.53 -9.08
N VAL A 37 5.86 5.62 -9.18
CA VAL A 37 6.73 5.05 -8.15
C VAL A 37 6.25 5.67 -6.82
N GLY A 38 5.82 4.82 -5.89
CA GLY A 38 5.42 5.27 -4.57
C GLY A 38 3.94 5.28 -4.24
N SER A 39 3.12 4.38 -4.79
CA SER A 39 1.74 4.17 -4.34
C SER A 39 1.39 2.68 -4.15
N ASN A 40 0.82 2.33 -3.00
CA ASN A 40 0.16 1.03 -2.76
C ASN A 40 -1.33 1.25 -2.52
N ASN A 41 -2.18 0.37 -3.06
CA ASN A 41 -3.63 0.43 -2.91
C ASN A 41 -4.21 -0.95 -2.59
N ALA A 42 -5.27 -0.96 -1.79
CA ALA A 42 -6.03 -2.15 -1.43
C ALA A 42 -7.51 -1.81 -1.26
N THR A 43 -8.37 -2.80 -1.49
CA THR A 43 -9.80 -2.65 -1.27
C THR A 43 -10.37 -3.84 -0.50
N LEU A 44 -11.37 -3.59 0.35
CA LEU A 44 -12.08 -4.62 1.10
C LEU A 44 -13.57 -4.37 1.07
N ASP A 45 -14.35 -5.35 0.63
CA ASP A 45 -15.80 -5.29 0.76
C ASP A 45 -16.22 -5.32 2.23
N LEU A 46 -17.09 -4.39 2.61
CA LEU A 46 -17.55 -4.24 3.99
C LEU A 46 -18.92 -4.93 4.16
N PRO A 47 -19.09 -5.77 5.19
CA PRO A 47 -20.37 -6.32 5.59
C PRO A 47 -21.44 -5.24 5.79
N ARG A 48 -22.67 -5.54 5.33
CA ARG A 48 -23.83 -4.63 5.44
C ARG A 48 -24.26 -4.35 6.89
N THR A 49 -23.93 -5.26 7.80
CA THR A 49 -24.46 -5.29 9.17
C THR A 49 -23.61 -4.51 10.17
N PHE A 50 -22.49 -3.90 9.75
CA PHE A 50 -21.62 -3.19 10.68
C PHE A 50 -22.26 -1.89 11.17
N ILE A 51 -22.40 -1.79 12.50
CA ILE A 51 -22.64 -0.56 13.24
C ILE A 51 -21.31 0.20 13.36
N ASP A 52 -21.34 1.52 13.55
CA ASP A 52 -20.15 2.39 13.42
C ASP A 52 -18.95 2.00 14.30
N TRP A 53 -19.17 1.42 15.49
CA TRP A 53 -18.08 1.00 16.39
C TRP A 53 -17.37 -0.29 15.94
N ASP A 54 -18.10 -1.23 15.36
CA ASP A 54 -17.53 -2.46 14.80
C ASP A 54 -16.72 -2.14 13.54
N LEU A 55 -17.17 -1.13 12.79
CA LEU A 55 -16.53 -0.69 11.57
C LEU A 55 -15.12 -0.15 11.80
N SER A 56 -14.88 0.64 12.86
CA SER A 56 -13.55 1.20 13.11
C SER A 56 -12.52 0.13 13.44
N HIS A 57 -12.90 -0.86 14.27
CA HIS A 57 -12.04 -1.99 14.62
C HIS A 57 -11.76 -2.86 13.39
N TYR A 58 -12.82 -3.19 12.64
CA TYR A 58 -12.70 -3.98 11.43
C TYR A 58 -11.80 -3.31 10.38
N VAL A 59 -11.94 -1.98 10.16
CA VAL A 59 -11.06 -1.24 9.26
C VAL A 59 -9.62 -1.28 9.74
N SER A 60 -9.37 -1.03 11.03
CA SER A 60 -8.01 -1.06 11.60
C SER A 60 -7.33 -2.42 11.40
N ASP A 61 -8.03 -3.51 11.67
CA ASP A 61 -7.45 -4.85 11.54
C ASP A 61 -7.16 -5.24 10.09
N ASN A 62 -8.04 -4.84 9.16
CA ASN A 62 -7.80 -5.11 7.75
C ASN A 62 -6.73 -4.20 7.13
N VAL A 63 -6.57 -2.96 7.62
CA VAL A 63 -5.44 -2.10 7.22
C VAL A 63 -4.11 -2.75 7.58
N LYS A 64 -3.99 -3.36 8.76
CA LYS A 64 -2.78 -4.11 9.13
C LYS A 64 -2.53 -5.28 8.19
N LYS A 65 -3.58 -6.06 7.88
CA LYS A 65 -3.48 -7.18 6.92
C LYS A 65 -3.04 -6.72 5.54
N PHE A 66 -3.55 -5.61 5.02
CA PHE A 66 -3.08 -5.07 3.74
C PHE A 66 -1.60 -4.76 3.75
N ILE A 67 -1.11 -4.14 4.83
CA ILE A 67 0.31 -3.81 4.98
C ILE A 67 1.15 -5.10 5.08
N GLU A 68 0.68 -6.11 5.79
CA GLU A 68 1.33 -7.42 5.88
C GLU A 68 1.34 -8.13 4.51
N GLU A 69 0.21 -8.17 3.80
CA GLU A 69 0.10 -8.76 2.47
C GLU A 69 1.03 -8.06 1.46
N TRP A 70 1.09 -6.73 1.48
CA TRP A 70 2.03 -5.98 0.66
C TRP A 70 3.48 -6.31 1.00
N TRP A 71 3.81 -6.52 2.28
CA TRP A 71 5.16 -6.89 2.71
C TRP A 71 5.54 -8.31 2.31
N TYR A 72 4.61 -9.26 2.44
CA TYR A 72 4.87 -10.68 2.18
C TYR A 72 4.65 -11.09 0.72
N ALA A 73 4.09 -10.22 -0.12
CA ALA A 73 3.90 -10.48 -1.55
C ALA A 73 5.18 -10.94 -2.27
N SER A 74 6.36 -10.47 -1.87
CA SER A 74 7.63 -10.96 -2.43
C SER A 74 8.20 -12.21 -1.77
N VAL A 75 7.78 -12.53 -0.54
CA VAL A 75 8.22 -13.76 0.16
C VAL A 75 7.53 -14.99 -0.46
N SER A 76 6.32 -14.84 -1.00
CA SER A 76 5.60 -15.92 -1.70
C SER A 76 6.13 -16.22 -3.11
N GLY A 77 7.03 -15.39 -3.66
CA GLY A 77 7.54 -15.50 -5.03
C GLY A 77 9.05 -15.74 -5.10
N ALA A 78 9.52 -16.93 -4.70
CA ALA A 78 10.92 -17.40 -4.91
C ALA A 78 12.02 -16.56 -4.18
N PRO A 79 13.28 -17.03 -4.07
CA PRO A 79 14.22 -16.53 -3.07
C PRO A 79 14.69 -15.10 -3.36
N LEU A 80 14.35 -14.20 -2.42
CA LEU A 80 14.71 -12.77 -2.27
C LEU A 80 16.22 -12.42 -2.33
N ALA A 81 17.10 -13.32 -2.75
CA ALA A 81 18.55 -13.14 -2.65
C ALA A 81 19.36 -13.50 -3.92
N ALA A 82 18.74 -14.04 -4.97
CA ALA A 82 19.53 -14.53 -6.11
C ALA A 82 20.03 -13.43 -7.06
N ASN A 83 19.34 -12.29 -7.20
CA ASN A 83 19.81 -11.17 -8.03
C ASN A 83 19.16 -9.84 -7.62
N LEU A 84 19.65 -9.22 -6.54
CA LEU A 84 19.38 -7.80 -6.21
C LEU A 84 20.12 -6.81 -7.14
N ARG A 85 20.64 -7.30 -8.27
CA ARG A 85 20.95 -6.45 -9.42
C ARG A 85 19.69 -6.46 -10.28
N PRO A 86 18.83 -5.43 -10.24
CA PRO A 86 17.91 -5.24 -11.34
C PRO A 86 18.80 -5.13 -12.58
N ASN A 87 18.72 -6.10 -13.49
CA ASN A 87 19.01 -5.80 -14.87
C ASN A 87 17.92 -4.80 -15.24
N ILE A 88 18.24 -3.51 -15.12
CA ILE A 88 17.35 -2.35 -15.28
C ILE A 88 16.59 -2.37 -16.63
N CYS A 89 16.97 -3.27 -17.54
CA CYS A 89 16.37 -3.44 -18.86
C CYS A 89 15.42 -4.67 -19.00
N GLN A 90 15.10 -5.42 -17.94
CA GLN A 90 14.22 -6.61 -18.05
C GLN A 90 12.85 -6.46 -17.37
N PHE A 91 12.58 -5.35 -16.68
CA PHE A 91 11.32 -5.12 -15.96
C PHE A 91 10.61 -3.84 -16.40
N GLU A 92 10.91 -3.31 -17.59
CA GLU A 92 10.29 -2.05 -18.05
C GLU A 92 8.76 -2.12 -18.15
N ASP A 93 8.19 -3.33 -18.27
CA ASP A 93 6.74 -3.55 -18.36
C ASP A 93 6.15 -4.23 -17.11
N ASP A 94 6.98 -4.64 -16.14
CA ASP A 94 6.51 -5.41 -15.00
C ASP A 94 6.16 -4.50 -13.81
N PRO A 95 4.96 -4.66 -13.24
CA PRO A 95 4.52 -3.91 -12.08
C PRO A 95 5.51 -4.01 -10.90
N ILE A 96 6.13 -2.90 -10.46
CA ILE A 96 7.02 -2.87 -9.28
C ILE A 96 6.26 -3.32 -8.05
N SER A 97 6.41 -4.58 -7.61
CA SER A 97 5.57 -5.15 -6.56
C SER A 97 5.53 -4.31 -5.26
N SER A 98 4.39 -4.36 -4.56
CA SER A 98 4.06 -3.50 -3.40
C SER A 98 5.11 -3.55 -2.27
N ASP A 99 5.83 -4.66 -2.15
CA ASP A 99 6.92 -4.87 -1.20
C ASP A 99 8.17 -4.05 -1.55
N PHE A 100 8.50 -3.86 -2.84
CA PHE A 100 9.64 -3.04 -3.24
C PHE A 100 9.41 -1.59 -2.82
N GLN A 101 8.18 -1.08 -2.86
CA GLN A 101 7.87 0.26 -2.35
C GLN A 101 8.04 0.36 -0.82
N MET A 102 7.67 -0.71 -0.10
CA MET A 102 7.85 -0.78 1.35
C MET A 102 9.32 -0.97 1.76
N ALA A 103 10.12 -1.68 0.98
CA ALA A 103 11.53 -1.94 1.24
C ALA A 103 12.50 -0.93 0.59
N ASN A 104 12.02 -0.06 -0.31
CA ASN A 104 12.85 0.93 -1.01
C ASN A 104 13.53 1.85 0.01
N ALA A 105 14.87 1.77 0.06
CA ALA A 105 15.70 2.56 0.96
C ALA A 105 15.76 4.05 0.59
N ALA A 106 15.47 4.42 -0.67
CA ALA A 106 15.36 5.82 -1.10
C ALA A 106 14.06 6.49 -0.59
N THR A 107 13.01 5.69 -0.35
CA THR A 107 11.77 6.17 0.24
C THR A 107 11.97 6.44 1.74
N THR A 108 11.89 7.70 2.13
CA THR A 108 12.03 8.11 3.55
C THR A 108 10.74 8.65 4.14
N ARG A 109 9.68 8.80 3.34
CA ARG A 109 8.39 9.35 3.75
C ARG A 109 7.24 8.44 3.35
N VAL A 110 6.19 8.41 4.17
CA VAL A 110 4.96 7.66 3.91
C VAL A 110 3.76 8.42 4.44
N GLY A 111 2.64 8.37 3.72
CA GLY A 111 1.35 8.87 4.20
C GLY A 111 0.23 8.02 3.63
N CYS A 112 -0.74 7.63 4.45
CA CYS A 112 -1.78 6.71 4.04
C CYS A 112 -3.16 7.28 4.37
N GLY A 113 -4.13 7.02 3.49
CA GLY A 113 -5.50 7.46 3.66
C GLY A 113 -6.47 6.38 3.21
N TYR A 114 -7.65 6.34 3.83
CA TYR A 114 -8.73 5.46 3.39
C TYR A 114 -10.04 6.21 3.23
N THR A 115 -10.92 5.70 2.39
CA THR A 115 -12.31 6.15 2.26
C THR A 115 -13.23 4.94 2.18
N ILE A 116 -14.36 5.01 2.87
CA ILE A 116 -15.43 4.03 2.72
C ILE A 116 -16.30 4.48 1.54
N CYS A 117 -16.33 3.65 0.52
CA CYS A 117 -16.98 3.90 -0.76
C CYS A 117 -18.25 3.06 -0.90
N GLY A 118 -19.16 3.51 -1.77
CA GLY A 118 -20.39 2.81 -2.10
C GLY A 118 -21.61 3.27 -1.28
N SER A 119 -22.71 2.55 -1.44
CA SER A 119 -24.00 2.82 -0.78
C SER A 119 -24.26 1.78 0.32
N SER A 120 -25.27 1.97 1.16
CA SER A 120 -25.61 1.06 2.27
C SER A 120 -25.70 -0.43 1.89
N ASN A 121 -26.07 -0.73 0.65
CA ASN A 121 -26.21 -2.11 0.14
C ASN A 121 -24.92 -2.73 -0.40
N GLN A 122 -23.92 -1.91 -0.72
CA GLN A 122 -22.63 -2.37 -1.22
C GLN A 122 -21.56 -1.32 -0.86
N ARG A 123 -20.91 -1.54 0.28
CA ARG A 123 -19.84 -0.69 0.78
C ARG A 123 -18.50 -1.41 0.66
N PHE A 124 -17.44 -0.64 0.42
CA PHE A 124 -16.08 -1.15 0.47
C PHE A 124 -15.12 -0.10 1.02
N LEU A 125 -14.07 -0.55 1.67
CA LEU A 125 -12.92 0.26 2.06
C LEU A 125 -12.02 0.42 0.83
N SER A 126 -11.66 1.65 0.48
CA SER A 126 -10.56 1.99 -0.43
C SER A 126 -9.42 2.53 0.41
N PHE A 127 -8.28 1.83 0.45
CA PHE A 127 -7.10 2.19 1.23
C PHE A 127 -5.92 2.44 0.30
N VAL A 128 -5.19 3.53 0.55
CA VAL A 128 -4.06 3.97 -0.27
C VAL A 128 -2.93 4.42 0.65
N CYS A 129 -1.70 4.03 0.31
CA CYS A 129 -0.47 4.60 0.88
C CYS A 129 0.36 5.24 -0.24
N GLN A 130 0.89 6.43 0.04
CA GLN A 130 1.85 7.13 -0.79
C GLN A 130 3.22 7.13 -0.13
N TYR A 131 4.26 7.07 -0.94
CA TYR A 131 5.65 6.98 -0.57
C TYR A 131 6.44 8.07 -1.28
N GLY A 132 7.41 8.68 -0.59
CA GLY A 132 8.23 9.74 -1.17
C GLY A 132 9.69 9.67 -0.75
N GLU A 133 10.55 10.20 -1.62
CA GLU A 133 11.95 10.54 -1.31
C GLU A 133 12.01 11.77 -0.37
N PRO A 134 13.14 12.06 0.30
CA PRO A 134 13.29 13.25 1.17
C PRO A 134 12.84 14.57 0.53
#